data_AF-A0A7S2LSB6-F1
#
_entry.id   AF-A0A7S2LSB6-F1
#
_cell.length_a   1.000
_cell.length_b   1.000
_cell.length_c   1.000
_cell.angle_alpha   90.00
_cell.angle_beta   90.00
_cell.angle_gamma   90.00
#
_symmetry.space_group_name_H-M   'P 1'
#
loop_
_entity.id
_entity.type
_entity.pdbx_description
1 polymer ?
#
loop_
_entity_poly.entity_id
_entity_poly.type
_entity_poly.pdbx_seq_one_letter_code
_entity_poly.pdbx_strand_id
1 'polypeptide(L)'
;GGALGNVLAELADGAFTLQELPGSVNGSLWRRTCQWGLGKCAFLEFGSYDLVKIIDGAGAPLEPYFSEFVDYMGEVPLMVWSGFYNETVRALVAEGYKEAVSARLSK
;
A
#
# COMPACT_ATOMS: atom_id res chain seq x y z
N GLY A 1 17.64 24.57 16.50
CA GLY A 1 17.87 23.35 15.70
C GLY A 1 16.81 23.14 14.64
N GLY A 2 16.52 24.15 13.79
CA GLY A 2 15.47 24.04 12.77
C GLY A 2 15.97 23.65 11.36
N ALA A 3 17.22 23.97 11.03
CA ALA A 3 17.76 23.72 9.68
C ALA A 3 18.12 22.24 9.44
N LEU A 4 18.70 21.54 10.44
CA LEU A 4 19.09 20.13 10.29
C LEU A 4 17.87 19.18 10.21
N GLY A 5 16.77 19.51 10.90
CA GLY A 5 15.56 18.68 10.90
C GLY A 5 14.85 18.66 9.55
N ASN A 6 14.83 19.80 8.85
CA ASN A 6 14.22 19.90 7.52
C ASN A 6 15.06 19.16 6.46
N VAL A 7 16.39 19.24 6.52
CA VAL A 7 17.28 18.51 5.60
C VAL A 7 17.15 17.00 5.75
N LEU A 8 17.01 16.48 6.98
CA LEU A 8 16.81 15.05 7.21
C LEU A 8 15.45 14.54 6.72
N ALA A 9 14.40 15.38 6.80
CA ALA A 9 13.08 15.04 6.26
C ALA A 9 13.08 14.98 4.72
N GLU A 10 13.85 15.84 4.05
CA GLU A 10 14.01 15.84 2.60
C GLU A 10 14.80 14.62 2.08
N LEU A 11 15.69 14.06 2.90
CA LEU A 11 16.48 12.86 2.56
C LEU A 11 15.77 11.54 2.88
N ALA A 12 14.63 11.59 3.59
CA ALA A 12 13.85 10.42 3.94
C ALA A 12 13.14 9.86 2.70
N ASP A 13 13.54 8.66 2.29
CA ASP A 13 12.93 7.94 1.16
C ASP A 13 12.39 6.58 1.60
N GLY A 14 11.44 6.07 0.81
CA GLY A 14 10.72 4.83 1.10
C GLY A 14 10.83 3.82 -0.04
N ALA A 15 11.11 2.57 0.29
CA ALA A 15 11.02 1.42 -0.61
C ALA A 15 9.88 0.51 -0.14
N PHE A 16 8.87 0.37 -1.00
CA PHE A 16 7.68 -0.42 -0.71
C PHE A 16 7.63 -1.63 -1.62
N THR A 17 7.33 -2.79 -1.04
CA THR A 17 7.16 -4.02 -1.79
C THR A 17 5.98 -4.81 -1.28
N LEU A 18 5.49 -5.75 -2.09
CA LEU A 18 4.38 -6.62 -1.77
C LEU A 18 4.79 -8.04 -2.11
N GLN A 19 4.89 -8.91 -1.09
CA GLN A 19 5.29 -10.30 -1.24
C GLN A 19 4.15 -11.22 -0.86
N GLU A 20 3.89 -12.25 -1.66
CA GLU A 20 2.98 -13.32 -1.27
C GLU A 20 3.60 -14.14 -0.13
N LEU A 21 2.79 -14.45 0.89
CA LEU A 21 3.23 -15.21 2.06
C LEU A 21 3.08 -16.73 1.85
N PRO A 22 3.91 -17.56 2.51
CA PRO A 22 3.74 -19.01 2.47
C PRO A 22 2.34 -19.44 2.93
N GLY A 23 1.77 -20.45 2.27
CA GLY A 23 0.42 -20.94 2.57
C GLY A 23 -0.71 -20.09 1.98
N SER A 24 -0.39 -19.04 1.21
CA SER A 24 -1.37 -18.31 0.41
C SER A 24 -2.13 -19.25 -0.53
N VAL A 25 -3.45 -19.15 -0.52
CA VAL A 25 -4.34 -19.87 -1.44
C VAL A 25 -4.95 -18.84 -2.36
N ASN A 26 -4.68 -18.98 -3.67
CA ASN A 26 -5.16 -18.04 -4.67
C ASN A 26 -4.76 -16.58 -4.36
N GLY A 27 -3.53 -16.31 -3.91
CA GLY A 27 -3.10 -14.95 -3.57
C GLY A 27 -3.86 -14.36 -2.37
N SER A 28 -4.15 -15.16 -1.35
CA SER A 28 -4.88 -14.73 -0.16
C SER A 28 -4.03 -13.97 0.84
N LEU A 29 -2.73 -14.26 0.95
CA LEU A 29 -1.88 -13.74 2.02
C LEU A 29 -0.70 -12.97 1.45
N TRP A 30 -0.53 -11.72 1.89
CA TRP A 30 0.54 -10.84 1.41
C TRP A 30 1.20 -10.09 2.56
N ARG A 31 2.50 -9.83 2.45
CA ARG A 31 3.24 -8.89 3.27
C ARG A 31 3.48 -7.63 2.46
N ARG A 32 2.98 -6.49 2.92
CA ARG A 32 3.44 -5.18 2.44
C ARG A 32 4.60 -4.74 3.31
N THR A 33 5.80 -4.64 2.73
CA THR A 33 6.92 -4.03 3.45
C THR A 33 7.01 -2.55 3.15
N CYS A 34 7.33 -1.79 4.20
CA CYS A 34 7.54 -0.36 4.18
C CYS A 34 8.93 -0.11 4.76
N GLN A 35 9.94 -0.10 3.89
CA GLN A 35 11.31 0.20 4.27
C GLN A 35 11.56 1.70 4.08
N TRP A 36 12.13 2.33 5.08
CA TRP A 36 12.50 3.73 5.10
C TRP A 36 14.00 3.87 5.25
N GLY A 37 14.55 5.00 4.85
CA GLY A 37 15.91 5.34 5.19
C GLY A 37 16.33 6.66 4.57
N LEU A 38 17.63 6.87 4.50
CA LEU A 38 18.23 8.12 4.03
C LEU A 38 18.99 7.87 2.72
N GLY A 39 18.71 8.68 1.71
CA GLY A 39 19.30 8.53 0.38
C GLY A 39 18.94 7.17 -0.25
N LYS A 40 19.93 6.41 -0.71
CA LYS A 40 19.73 5.12 -1.41
C LYS A 40 19.67 3.89 -0.50
N CYS A 41 19.69 4.08 0.82
CA CYS A 41 19.72 2.97 1.78
C CYS A 41 18.41 2.91 2.56
N ALA A 42 17.62 1.85 2.35
CA ALA A 42 16.36 1.59 3.05
C ALA A 42 16.57 0.56 4.15
N PHE A 43 17.02 1.02 5.33
CA PHE A 43 17.49 0.18 6.44
C PHE A 43 16.51 0.10 7.62
N LEU A 44 15.46 0.92 7.65
CA LEU A 44 14.49 0.98 8.72
C LEU A 44 13.13 0.45 8.27
N GLU A 45 12.74 -0.73 8.74
CA GLU A 45 11.39 -1.24 8.48
C GLU A 45 10.39 -0.59 9.44
N PHE A 46 9.48 0.23 8.92
CA PHE A 46 8.46 0.89 9.74
C PHE A 46 7.13 0.98 9.00
N GLY A 47 6.06 0.48 9.63
CA GLY A 47 4.71 0.47 9.06
C GLY A 47 4.48 -0.63 8.03
N SER A 48 5.28 -1.70 8.03
CA SER A 48 4.97 -2.93 7.29
C SER A 48 3.82 -3.69 7.96
N TYR A 49 3.01 -4.36 7.16
CA TYR A 49 1.85 -5.11 7.65
C TYR A 49 1.43 -6.22 6.69
N ASP A 50 0.67 -7.16 7.22
CA ASP A 50 0.11 -8.27 6.46
C ASP A 50 -1.26 -7.88 5.91
N LEU A 51 -1.54 -8.36 4.71
CA LEU A 51 -2.74 -8.10 3.94
C LEU A 51 -3.41 -9.44 3.62
N VAL A 52 -4.69 -9.54 3.94
CA VAL A 52 -5.51 -10.70 3.62
C VAL A 52 -6.51 -10.32 2.53
N LYS A 53 -6.48 -11.04 1.42
CA LYS A 53 -7.48 -10.90 0.36
C LYS A 53 -8.72 -11.70 0.74
N ILE A 54 -9.85 -11.01 0.84
CA ILE A 54 -11.13 -11.58 1.26
C ILE A 54 -12.12 -11.78 0.11
N ILE A 55 -11.85 -11.21 -1.07
CA ILE A 55 -12.68 -11.30 -2.27
C ILE A 55 -11.77 -11.62 -3.46
N ASP A 56 -12.21 -12.48 -4.37
CA ASP A 56 -11.44 -12.86 -5.55
C ASP A 56 -11.55 -11.85 -6.72
N GLY A 57 -10.89 -12.15 -7.85
CA GLY A 57 -10.91 -11.28 -9.02
C GLY A 57 -12.25 -11.20 -9.75
N ALA A 58 -13.19 -12.11 -9.46
CA ALA A 58 -14.54 -12.10 -9.99
C ALA A 58 -15.54 -11.43 -9.03
N GLY A 59 -15.10 -11.01 -7.84
CA GLY A 59 -15.96 -10.42 -6.82
C GLY A 59 -16.61 -11.44 -5.89
N ALA A 60 -16.22 -12.72 -5.94
CA ALA A 60 -16.75 -13.74 -5.05
C ALA A 60 -16.00 -13.77 -3.70
N PRO A 61 -16.69 -14.09 -2.59
CA PRO A 61 -16.04 -14.31 -1.29
C PRO A 61 -14.94 -15.36 -1.36
N LEU A 62 -13.80 -15.07 -0.72
CA LEU A 62 -12.70 -16.02 -0.58
C LEU A 62 -12.69 -16.60 0.85
N GLU A 63 -13.22 -17.80 1.00
CA GLU A 63 -13.30 -18.48 2.31
C GLU A 63 -11.96 -19.12 2.73
N PRO A 64 -11.63 -19.14 4.03
CA PRO A 64 -12.44 -18.66 5.17
C PRO A 64 -12.32 -17.15 5.46
N TYR A 65 -11.43 -16.45 4.74
CA TYR A 65 -11.02 -15.09 5.08
C TYR A 65 -12.15 -14.07 5.03
N PHE A 66 -13.11 -14.26 4.11
CA PHE A 66 -14.29 -13.40 4.04
C PHE A 66 -15.15 -13.51 5.30
N SER A 67 -15.48 -14.73 5.72
CA SER A 67 -16.28 -14.95 6.94
C SER A 67 -15.58 -14.39 8.18
N GLU A 68 -14.27 -14.63 8.32
CA GLU A 68 -13.48 -14.09 9.43
C GLU A 68 -13.48 -12.55 9.46
N PHE A 69 -13.40 -11.91 8.29
CA PHE A 69 -13.48 -10.46 8.17
C PHE A 69 -14.85 -9.92 8.58
N VAL A 70 -15.93 -10.56 8.15
CA VAL A 70 -17.30 -10.18 8.52
C VAL A 70 -17.50 -10.31 10.02
N ASP A 71 -17.04 -11.41 10.62
CA ASP A 71 -17.13 -11.64 12.07
C ASP A 71 -16.32 -10.60 12.86
N TYR A 72 -15.12 -10.24 12.36
CA TYR A 72 -14.26 -9.25 13.01
C TYR A 72 -14.79 -7.82 12.91
N MET A 73 -15.23 -7.39 11.72
CA MET A 73 -15.73 -6.02 11.54
C MET A 73 -17.15 -5.85 12.09
N GLY A 74 -17.98 -6.89 12.06
CA GLY A 74 -19.36 -6.86 12.51
C GLY A 74 -20.15 -5.71 11.87
N GLU A 75 -20.69 -4.81 12.69
CA GLU A 75 -21.49 -3.66 12.25
C GLU A 75 -20.68 -2.37 12.04
N VAL A 76 -19.34 -2.44 12.06
CA VAL A 76 -18.49 -1.25 11.90
C VAL A 76 -18.65 -0.69 10.47
N PRO A 77 -19.06 0.59 10.31
CA PRO A 77 -19.13 1.20 8.99
C PRO A 77 -17.76 1.31 8.34
N LEU A 78 -17.64 0.81 7.11
CA LEU A 78 -16.37 0.78 6.39
C LEU A 78 -16.34 1.84 5.30
N MET A 79 -15.23 2.56 5.23
CA MET A 79 -14.86 3.29 4.04
C MET A 79 -14.12 2.33 3.10
N VAL A 80 -14.71 2.07 1.94
CA VAL A 80 -14.17 1.14 0.93
C VAL A 80 -13.77 1.92 -0.31
N TRP A 81 -12.57 1.65 -0.82
CA TRP A 81 -12.15 2.10 -2.15
C TRP A 81 -12.20 0.92 -3.12
N SER A 82 -13.07 0.99 -4.12
CA SER A 82 -13.29 -0.07 -5.11
C SER A 82 -12.64 0.21 -6.47
N GLY A 83 -11.65 1.12 -6.51
CA GLY A 83 -10.92 1.48 -7.74
C GLY A 83 -11.42 2.74 -8.43
N PHE A 84 -11.28 2.78 -9.75
CA PHE A 84 -11.62 3.95 -10.58
C PHE A 84 -12.91 3.72 -11.34
N TYR A 85 -13.73 4.76 -11.46
CA TYR A 85 -14.99 4.72 -12.20
C TYR A 85 -14.80 4.35 -13.68
N ASN A 86 -13.72 4.80 -14.32
CA ASN A 86 -13.36 4.44 -15.69
C ASN A 86 -11.85 4.59 -15.94
N GLU A 87 -11.41 4.12 -17.10
CA GLU A 87 -10.00 4.16 -17.51
C GLU A 87 -9.47 5.59 -17.69
N THR A 88 -10.30 6.56 -18.06
CA THR A 88 -9.87 7.96 -18.18
C THR A 88 -9.47 8.53 -16.82
N VAL A 89 -10.26 8.29 -15.78
CA VAL A 89 -9.93 8.74 -14.41
C VAL A 89 -8.68 8.02 -13.90
N ARG A 90 -8.57 6.71 -14.16
CA ARG A 90 -7.37 5.95 -13.80
C ARG A 90 -6.12 6.53 -14.47
N ALA A 91 -6.18 6.83 -15.77
CA ALA A 91 -5.08 7.40 -16.52
C ALA A 91 -4.70 8.80 -16.01
N LEU A 92 -5.68 9.63 -15.70
CA LEU A 92 -5.46 10.96 -15.12
C LEU A 92 -4.71 10.88 -13.78
N VAL A 93 -5.13 9.97 -12.91
CA VAL A 93 -4.48 9.76 -11.60
C VAL A 93 -3.07 9.18 -11.77
N ALA A 94 -2.87 8.27 -12.72
CA ALA A 94 -1.55 7.73 -13.03
C ALA A 94 -0.59 8.82 -13.53
N GLU A 95 -1.06 9.76 -14.34
CA GLU A 95 -0.22 10.86 -14.84
C GLU A 95 0.13 11.85 -13.72
N GLY A 96 -0.86 12.26 -12.91
CA GLY A 96 -0.61 13.10 -11.75
C GLY A 96 0.37 12.47 -10.75
N TYR A 97 0.32 11.14 -10.57
CA TYR A 97 1.31 10.43 -9.77
C TYR A 97 2.72 10.51 -10.36
N LYS A 98 2.88 10.30 -11.67
CA LYS A 98 4.19 10.43 -12.34
C LYS A 98 4.76 11.83 -12.21
N GLU A 99 3.94 12.86 -12.37
CA GLU A 99 4.35 14.27 -12.21
C GLU A 99 4.83 14.54 -10.78
N ALA A 100 4.05 14.12 -9.77
CA ALA A 100 4.39 14.28 -8.36
C ALA A 100 5.70 13.57 -7.98
N VAL A 101 5.91 12.35 -8.48
CA VAL A 101 7.14 11.58 -8.24
C VAL A 101 8.33 12.19 -9.00
N SER A 102 8.14 12.59 -10.26
CA SER A 102 9.20 13.19 -11.08
C SER A 102 9.67 14.54 -10.52
N ALA A 103 8.74 15.36 -10.01
CA ALA A 103 9.05 16.62 -9.33
C ALA A 103 9.79 16.44 -8.00
N ARG A 104 9.66 15.27 -7.37
CA ARG A 104 10.44 14.89 -6.18
C ARG A 104 11.86 14.43 -6.53
N LEU A 105 12.05 13.82 -7.71
CA LEU A 105 13.35 13.31 -8.17
C LEU A 105 14.22 14.36 -8.88
N SER A 106 13.66 15.51 -9.24
CA SER A 106 14.37 16.62 -9.92
C SER A 106 14.82 17.75 -9.00
N LYS A 107 14.51 17.65 -7.70
CA LYS A 107 15.02 18.52 -6.64
C LYS A 107 16.16 17.82 -5.91
#